data_AF-A0AAU0U1M5-F1
#
_entry.id   AF-A0AAU0U1M5-F1
#
_cell.length_a   1.000
_cell.length_b   1.000
_cell.length_c   1.000
_cell.angle_alpha   90.00
_cell.angle_beta   90.00
_cell.angle_gamma   90.00
#
_symmetry.space_group_name_H-M   'P 1'
#
loop_
_entity.id
_entity.type
_entity.pdbx_description
1 polymer ?
#
loop_
_entity_poly.entity_id
_entity_poly.type
_entity_poly.pdbx_seq_one_letter_code
_entity_poly.pdbx_strand_id
1 'polypeptide(L)' 'MILTQALLVLLLAAKIHGTYAGVRAAAKNVVKQLPRSHRDLIYLVIDSKQPLEMVKQIALNLDA' A
#
# COMPACT_ATOMS: atom_id res chain seq x y z
N MET A 1 -12.25 -6.29 3.25
CA MET A 1 -11.33 -5.77 2.21
C MET A 1 -10.36 -6.88 1.81
N ILE A 2 -10.07 -7.00 0.52
CA ILE A 2 -9.06 -7.96 0.00
C ILE A 2 -7.76 -7.23 -0.41
N LEU A 3 -6.69 -7.97 -0.63
CA LEU A 3 -5.36 -7.40 -0.94
C LEU A 3 -5.38 -6.51 -2.19
N THR A 4 -6.08 -6.91 -3.24
CA THR A 4 -6.23 -6.10 -4.47
C THR A 4 -6.89 -4.75 -4.20
N GLN A 5 -7.92 -4.71 -3.34
CA GLN A 5 -8.59 -3.46 -2.95
C GLN A 5 -7.65 -2.56 -2.14
N ALA A 6 -6.89 -3.15 -1.22
CA ALA A 6 -5.87 -2.44 -0.45
C ALA A 6 -4.83 -1.77 -1.37
N LEU A 7 -4.37 -2.51 -2.38
CA LEU A 7 -3.40 -2.02 -3.34
C LEU A 7 -3.97 -0.92 -4.24
N LEU A 8 -5.21 -1.05 -4.71
CA LEU A 8 -5.90 0.00 -5.46
C LEU A 8 -5.96 1.32 -4.67
N VAL A 9 -6.26 1.25 -3.37
CA VAL A 9 -6.24 2.43 -2.50
C VAL A 9 -4.84 3.03 -2.40
N LEU A 10 -3.79 2.20 -2.28
CA LEU A 10 -2.40 2.67 -2.23
C LEU A 10 -1.94 3.31 -3.55
N LEU A 11 -2.28 2.73 -4.69
CA LEU A 11 -2.00 3.27 -6.01
C LEU A 11 -2.73 4.59 -6.24
N LEU A 12 -4.00 4.67 -5.81
CA LEU A 12 -4.77 5.91 -5.87
C LEU A 12 -4.17 6.98 -4.97
N ALA A 13 -3.78 6.64 -3.74
CA ALA A 13 -3.11 7.57 -2.83
C ALA A 13 -1.77 8.06 -3.41
N ALA A 14 -0.99 7.18 -4.04
CA ALA A 14 0.23 7.54 -4.73
C ALA A 14 -0.04 8.52 -5.89
N LYS A 15 -1.11 8.32 -6.65
CA LYS A 15 -1.49 9.20 -7.77
C LYS A 15 -2.07 10.55 -7.34
N ILE A 16 -2.91 10.57 -6.30
CA ILE A 16 -3.57 11.80 -5.82
C ILE A 16 -2.61 12.63 -4.98
N HIS A 17 -1.93 12.01 -4.00
CA HIS A 17 -1.10 12.75 -3.05
C HIS A 17 0.32 12.93 -3.54
N GLY A 18 0.87 12.00 -4.33
CA GLY A 18 2.25 12.08 -4.85
C GLY A 18 3.35 12.14 -3.80
N THR A 19 3.03 11.95 -2.51
CA THR A 19 3.95 12.17 -1.39
C THR A 19 4.07 10.93 -0.52
N TYR A 20 5.22 10.78 0.14
CA TYR A 20 5.45 9.68 1.07
C TYR A 20 4.48 9.70 2.25
N ALA A 21 4.16 10.88 2.77
CA ALA A 21 3.21 11.04 3.88
C ALA A 21 1.80 10.57 3.49
N GLY A 22 1.32 10.96 2.30
CA GLY A 22 0.00 10.56 1.80
C GLY A 22 -0.13 9.04 1.63
N VAL A 23 0.88 8.40 1.04
CA VAL A 23 0.89 6.94 0.87
C VAL A 23 0.95 6.21 2.22
N ARG A 24 1.77 6.67 3.18
CA ARG A 24 1.82 6.06 4.52
C ARG A 24 0.51 6.22 5.28
N ALA A 25 -0.15 7.38 5.17
CA ALA A 25 -1.44 7.60 5.79
C ALA A 25 -2.51 6.64 5.23
N ALA A 26 -2.55 6.48 3.90
CA ALA A 26 -3.42 5.51 3.24
C ALA A 26 -3.10 4.08 3.70
N ALA A 27 -1.83 3.69 3.73
CA ALA A 27 -1.40 2.36 4.17
C ALA A 27 -1.82 2.05 5.62
N LYS A 28 -1.68 3.03 6.54
CA LYS A 28 -2.13 2.90 7.94
C LYS A 28 -3.65 2.76 8.07
N ASN A 29 -4.44 3.35 7.16
CA ASN A 29 -5.89 3.20 7.14
C ASN A 29 -6.31 1.85 6.55
N VAL A 30 -5.59 1.39 5.53
CA VAL A 30 -5.85 0.14 4.82
C VAL A 30 -5.50 -1.08 5.66
N VAL A 31 -4.35 -1.07 6.35
CA VAL A 31 -3.90 -2.22 7.17
C VAL A 31 -4.90 -2.61 8.26
N LYS A 32 -5.62 -1.62 8.82
CA LYS A 32 -6.66 -1.83 9.84
C LYS A 32 -7.87 -2.60 9.30
N GLN A 33 -8.14 -2.50 8.01
CA GLN A 33 -9.29 -3.10 7.34
C GLN A 33 -8.98 -4.46 6.70
N LEU A 34 -7.71 -4.90 6.71
CA LEU A 34 -7.30 -6.21 6.20
C LEU A 34 -7.35 -7.30 7.28
N PRO A 35 -7.65 -8.56 6.88
CA PRO A 35 -7.37 -9.73 7.69
C PRO A 35 -5.90 -9.78 8.08
N ARG A 36 -5.60 -10.30 9.28
CA ARG A 36 -4.23 -10.32 9.84
C ARG A 36 -3.21 -10.96 8.89
N SER A 37 -3.60 -12.02 8.19
CA SER A 37 -2.78 -12.75 7.22
C SER A 37 -2.29 -11.93 6.02
N HIS A 38 -2.91 -10.78 5.73
CA HIS A 38 -2.57 -9.94 4.57
C HIS A 38 -1.93 -8.60 4.96
N ARG A 39 -1.62 -8.39 6.25
CA ARG A 39 -1.10 -7.11 6.73
C ARG A 39 0.38 -6.91 6.47
N ASP A 40 1.15 -7.99 6.37
CA ASP A 40 2.62 -7.95 6.25
C ASP A 40 3.06 -7.14 5.03
N LEU A 41 2.41 -7.34 3.88
CA LEU A 41 2.67 -6.56 2.66
C LEU A 41 2.41 -5.05 2.84
N ILE A 42 1.42 -4.66 3.66
CA ILE A 42 1.13 -3.25 3.89
C ILE A 42 2.13 -2.65 4.89
N TYR A 43 2.62 -3.43 5.86
CA TYR A 43 3.67 -2.97 6.77
C TYR A 43 4.97 -2.67 6.02
N LEU A 44 5.32 -3.46 5.00
CA LEU A 44 6.46 -3.14 4.12
C LEU A 44 6.33 -1.73 3.52
N VAL A 45 5.14 -1.35 3.05
CA VAL A 45 4.87 0.01 2.54
C VAL A 45 4.96 1.06 3.66
N ILE A 46 4.41 0.76 4.85
CA ILE A 46 4.41 1.69 5.99
C ILE A 46 5.82 1.98 6.48
N ASP A 47 6.72 1.00 6.46
CA ASP A 47 8.07 1.10 7.02
C ASP A 47 9.15 1.45 5.98
N SER A 48 8.85 1.27 4.69
CA SER A 48 9.77 1.58 3.58
C SER A 48 10.25 3.03 3.61
N LYS A 49 11.52 3.29 3.32
CA LYS A 49 12.04 4.66 3.10
C LYS A 49 11.48 5.30 1.82
N GLN A 50 11.01 4.49 0.88
CA GLN A 50 10.49 4.90 -0.42
C GLN A 50 9.11 4.25 -0.68
N PRO A 51 8.05 4.68 0.04
CA PRO A 51 6.73 4.03 -0.03
C PRO A 51 6.09 4.12 -1.42
N LEU A 52 6.37 5.18 -2.19
CA LEU A 52 5.90 5.31 -3.57
C LEU A 52 6.46 4.21 -4.48
N GLU A 53 7.76 3.92 -4.35
CA GLU A 53 8.41 2.89 -5.16
C GLU A 53 7.97 1.50 -4.70
N MET A 54 7.86 1.29 -3.38
CA MET A 54 7.37 0.02 -2.83
C MET A 54 5.97 -0.34 -3.34
N VAL A 55 5.04 0.62 -3.39
CA VAL A 55 3.69 0.39 -3.92
C VAL A 55 3.74 0.00 -5.41
N LYS A 56 4.59 0.64 -6.21
CA LYS A 56 4.77 0.26 -7.63
C LYS A 56 5.32 -1.15 -7.78
N GLN A 57 6.36 -1.50 -7.02
CA GLN A 57 6.97 -2.83 -7.06
C GLN A 57 5.97 -3.92 -6.65
N ILE A 58 5.16 -3.69 -5.61
CA ILE A 58 4.11 -4.64 -5.21
C ILE A 58 3.07 -4.79 -6.34
N ALA A 59 2.68 -3.69 -7.00
CA ALA A 59 1.73 -3.73 -8.10
C ALA A 59 2.25 -4.45 -9.34
N LEU A 60 3.54 -4.31 -9.66
CA LEU A 60 4.16 -5.01 -10.79
C LEU A 60 4.25 -6.53 -10.58
N ASN A 61 4.23 -7.01 -9.33
CA ASN A 61 4.36 -8.42 -8.99
C ASN A 61 3.02 -9.09 -8.63
N LEU A 62 1.88 -8.44 -8.87
CA LEU A 62 0.55 -8.97 -8.49
C LEU A 62 -0.01 -10.02 -9.47
N ASP A 63 0.50 -10.07 -10.69
CA ASP A 63 0.04 -10.94 -11.79
C ASP A 63 1.01 -12.10 -12.09
N ALA A 64 1.96 -12.38 -11.19
CA ALA A 64 2.95 -13.46 -11.31
C ALA A 64 2.51 -14.74 -10.60
#